data_AF-A0A9P5TFG7-F1
#
_entry.id   AF-A0A9P5TFG7-F1
#
_cell.length_a   1.000
_cell.length_b   1.000
_cell.length_c   1.000
_cell.angle_alpha   90.00
_cell.angle_beta   90.00
_cell.angle_gamma   90.00
#
_symmetry.space_group_name_H-M   'P 1'
#
loop_
_entity.id
_entity.type
_entity.pdbx_description
1 polymer ?
#
loop_
_entity_poly.entity_id
_entity_poly.type
_entity_poly.pdbx_seq_one_letter_code
_entity_poly.pdbx_strand_id
1 'polypeptide(L)' 'ARVLINGGVVLEMETEEAANWLRKAEVRKAFEKNFGGSAVIKDRSYNIVVEYLPASLKETLVGSIKVIENDNNL' A
#
# COMPACT_ATOMS: atom_id res chain seq x y z
N ALA A 1 11.52 -12.55 -1.55
CA ALA A 1 11.06 -11.75 -2.71
C ALA A 1 10.50 -12.70 -3.78
N ARG A 2 9.37 -12.35 -4.41
CA ARG A 2 8.72 -13.17 -5.44
C ARG A 2 8.75 -12.45 -6.78
N VAL A 3 9.29 -13.09 -7.82
CA VAL A 3 9.27 -12.55 -9.18
C VAL A 3 7.92 -12.85 -9.83
N LEU A 4 7.33 -11.87 -10.50
CA LEU A 4 6.07 -11.96 -11.22
C LEU A 4 6.31 -12.31 -12.70
N ILE A 5 5.29 -12.85 -13.37
CA ILE A 5 5.35 -13.26 -14.79
C ILE A 5 5.65 -12.05 -15.71
N ASN A 6 5.27 -10.84 -15.29
CA ASN A 6 5.55 -9.60 -16.03
C ASN A 6 6.93 -8.99 -15.74
N GLY A 7 7.83 -9.73 -15.08
CA GLY A 7 9.18 -9.25 -14.72
C GLY A 7 9.22 -8.32 -13.50
N GLY A 8 8.08 -8.02 -12.88
CA GLY A 8 8.03 -7.28 -11.61
C GLY A 8 8.52 -8.13 -10.44
N VAL A 9 8.92 -7.48 -9.34
CA VAL A 9 9.31 -8.16 -8.10
C VAL A 9 8.41 -7.68 -6.96
N VAL A 10 7.82 -8.63 -6.24
CA VAL A 10 7.15 -8.36 -4.97
C VAL A 10 8.16 -8.54 -3.84
N LEU A 11 8.43 -7.44 -3.16
CA LEU A 11 9.21 -7.39 -1.93
C LEU A 11 8.23 -7.41 -0.76
N GLU A 12 8.30 -8.48 0.02
CA GLU A 12 7.53 -8.63 1.25
C GLU A 12 8.43 -8.23 2.41
N MET A 13 7.90 -7.40 3.30
CA MET A 13 8.62 -6.92 4.48
C MET A 13 8.02 -7.58 5.72
N GLU A 14 8.87 -7.80 6.72
CA GLU A 14 8.49 -8.48 7.95
C GLU A 14 7.52 -7.65 8.82
N THR A 15 7.58 -6.33 8.72
CA THR A 15 6.75 -5.41 9.51
C THR A 15 6.12 -4.32 8.66
N GLU A 16 4.96 -3.84 9.12
CA GLU A 16 4.29 -2.68 8.54
C GLU A 16 5.17 -1.43 8.61
N GLU A 17 5.90 -1.25 9.71
CA GLU A 17 6.83 -0.14 9.90
C GLU A 17 7.91 -0.11 8.81
N ALA A 18 8.50 -1.26 8.47
CA ALA A 18 9.50 -1.36 7.41
C ALA A 18 8.91 -1.01 6.04
N ALA A 19 7.70 -1.49 5.75
CA ALA A 19 7.00 -1.16 4.51
C ALA A 19 6.66 0.34 4.43
N ASN A 20 6.20 0.93 5.53
CA ASN A 20 5.89 2.36 5.64
C ASN A 20 7.15 3.23 5.55
N TRP A 21 8.26 2.79 6.14
CA TRP A 21 9.57 3.44 6.00
C TRP A 21 10.02 3.49 4.53
N LEU A 22 9.90 2.37 3.80
CA LEU A 22 10.25 2.30 2.38
C LEU A 22 9.38 3.21 1.49
N ARG A 23 8.11 3.44 1.89
CA ARG A 23 7.19 4.33 1.18
C ARG A 23 7.51 5.82 1.33
N LYS A 24 8.32 6.22 2.32
CA LYS A 24 8.74 7.63 2.50
C LYS A 24 9.47 8.13 1.25
N ALA A 25 9.18 9.36 0.84
CA ALA A 25 9.65 9.90 -0.44
C ALA A 25 11.18 9.84 -0.60
N GLU A 26 11.92 10.23 0.44
CA GLU A 26 13.40 10.16 0.42
C GLU A 26 13.93 8.73 0.35
N VAL A 27 13.31 7.80 1.09
CA VAL A 27 13.74 6.40 1.18
C VAL A 27 13.42 5.68 -0.13
N ARG A 28 12.21 5.85 -0.66
CA ARG A 28 11.79 5.29 -1.96
C ARG A 28 12.75 5.73 -3.07
N LYS A 29 13.05 7.03 -3.15
CA LYS A 29 13.96 7.57 -4.17
C LYS A 29 15.38 7.01 -4.02
N ALA A 30 15.87 6.89 -2.80
CA ALA A 30 17.16 6.28 -2.53
C ALA A 30 17.16 4.78 -2.92
N PHE A 31 16.11 4.05 -2.58
CA PHE A 31 15.98 2.64 -2.93
C PHE A 31 15.95 2.44 -4.44
N GLU A 32 15.07 3.13 -5.17
CA GLU A 32 14.95 3.04 -6.63
C GLU A 32 16.28 3.37 -7.35
N LYS A 33 17.01 4.39 -6.87
CA LYS A 33 18.33 4.74 -7.42
C LYS A 33 19.37 3.63 -7.24
N ASN A 34 19.39 2.99 -6.07
CA ASN A 34 20.38 1.96 -5.74
C ASN A 34 19.96 0.56 -6.22
N PHE A 35 18.67 0.33 -6.46
CA PHE A 35 18.13 -0.96 -6.91
C PHE A 35 18.18 -1.04 -8.45
N GLY A 36 19.37 -1.26 -9.00
CA GLY A 36 19.56 -1.48 -10.44
C GLY A 36 19.30 -0.26 -11.33
N GLY A 37 19.12 0.93 -10.76
CA GLY A 37 19.05 2.23 -11.46
C GLY A 37 17.78 2.49 -12.28
N SER A 38 16.96 1.48 -12.54
CA SER A 38 15.70 1.60 -13.31
C SER A 38 14.49 0.98 -12.61
N ALA A 39 14.63 0.52 -11.38
CA ALA A 39 13.51 -0.03 -10.64
C ALA A 39 12.59 1.09 -10.15
N VAL A 40 11.29 0.82 -10.24
CA VAL A 40 10.24 1.71 -9.73
C VAL A 40 9.44 0.93 -8.71
N ILE A 41 9.40 1.41 -7.48
CA ILE A 41 8.49 0.91 -6.47
C ILE A 41 7.10 1.35 -6.89
N LYS A 42 6.13 0.43 -6.88
CA LYS A 42 4.72 0.75 -7.11
C LYS A 42 3.94 0.46 -5.85
N ASP A 43 3.13 1.42 -5.42
CA ASP A 43 2.16 1.18 -4.36
C ASP A 43 1.17 0.12 -4.84
N ARG A 44 1.06 -0.97 -4.07
CA ARG A 44 0.09 -2.03 -4.32
C ARG A 44 -1.06 -1.86 -3.35
N SER A 45 -2.16 -1.29 -3.84
CA SER A 45 -3.44 -1.30 -3.12
C SER A 45 -4.21 -2.58 -3.43
N TYR A 46 -5.10 -2.96 -2.51
CA TYR A 46 -6.07 -4.03 -2.70
C TYR A 46 -7.45 -3.40 -2.72
N ASN A 47 -8.30 -3.85 -3.65
CA ASN A 47 -9.70 -3.47 -3.65
C ASN A 47 -10.42 -4.32 -2.59
N ILE A 48 -11.09 -3.67 -1.66
CA ILE A 48 -11.88 -4.32 -0.61
C ILE A 48 -13.35 -4.14 -0.95
N VAL A 49 -14.10 -5.24 -0.93
CA VAL A 49 -15.56 -5.22 -1.05
C VAL A 49 -16.13 -5.28 0.35
N VAL A 50 -16.96 -4.28 0.70
CA VAL A 50 -17.62 -4.20 2.00
C VAL A 50 -19.12 -4.31 1.78
N GLU A 51 -19.73 -5.31 2.41
CA GLU A 51 -21.17 -5.54 2.38
C GLU A 51 -21.87 -4.82 3.54
N TYR A 52 -23.16 -4.53 3.40
CA TYR A 52 -24.01 -3.92 4.45
C TYR A 52 -23.57 -2.53 4.93
N LEU A 53 -23.04 -1.72 4.04
CA LEU A 53 -22.63 -0.34 4.33
C LEU A 53 -23.86 0.52 4.69
N PRO A 54 -23.91 1.18 5.86
CA PRO A 54 -25.03 2.05 6.22
C PRO A 54 -25.21 3.18 5.21
N ALA A 55 -26.45 3.47 4.79
CA ALA A 55 -26.72 4.53 3.82
C ALA A 55 -26.27 5.92 4.32
N SER A 56 -26.30 6.14 5.64
CA SER A 56 -25.81 7.36 6.30
C SER A 56 -24.30 7.58 6.14
N LEU A 57 -23.52 6.52 5.91
CA LEU A 57 -22.07 6.62 5.72
C LEU A 57 -21.70 7.20 4.35
N LYS A 58 -22.62 7.21 3.38
CA LYS A 58 -22.35 7.67 2.00
C LYS A 58 -21.81 9.11 1.94
N GLU A 59 -22.32 10.00 2.80
CA GLU A 59 -21.95 11.43 2.79
C GLU A 59 -20.58 11.68 3.46
N THR A 60 -20.18 10.81 4.39
CA THR A 60 -18.93 10.96 5.17
C THR A 60 -17.85 9.98 4.75
N LEU A 61 -18.15 9.02 3.86
CA LEU A 61 -17.28 7.88 3.53
C LEU A 61 -15.85 8.31 3.26
N VAL A 62 -15.62 9.30 2.38
CA VAL A 62 -14.28 9.78 1.99
C VAL A 62 -13.45 10.23 3.20
N GLY A 63 -14.07 10.88 4.18
CA GLY A 63 -13.40 11.31 5.41
C GLY A 63 -13.21 10.18 6.43
N SER A 64 -14.01 9.11 6.32
CA SER A 64 -14.01 7.98 7.26
C SER A 64 -13.17 6.79 6.81
N ILE A 65 -12.69 6.74 5.56
CA ILE A 65 -11.93 5.58 5.01
C ILE A 65 -10.81 5.14 5.96
N LYS A 66 -9.94 6.06 6.39
CA LYS A 66 -8.80 5.72 7.27
C LYS A 66 -9.23 5.17 8.63
N VAL A 67 -10.35 5.66 9.16
CA VAL A 67 -10.89 5.18 10.44
C VAL A 67 -11.42 3.77 10.26
N ILE A 68 -12.17 3.53 9.18
CA ILE A 68 -12.70 2.21 8.83
C ILE A 68 -11.55 1.21 8.61
N GLU A 69 -10.50 1.60 7.90
CA GLU A 69 -9.32 0.76 7.67
C GLU A 69 -8.67 0.38 9.02
N ASN A 70 -8.35 1.36 9.87
CA ASN A 70 -7.74 1.14 11.17
C ASN A 70 -8.61 0.27 12.10
N ASP A 71 -9.91 0.56 12.19
CA ASP A 71 -10.85 -0.17 13.06
C ASP A 71 -11.01 -1.65 12.64
N ASN A 72 -10.74 -1.96 11.37
CA ASN A 72 -10.81 -3.31 10.82
C ASN A 72 -9.43 -3.96 10.61
N ASN A 73 -8.34 -3.30 11.06
CA ASN A 73 -6.94 -3.75 10.88
C ASN A 73 -6.56 -3.97 9.40
N LEU A 74 -6.91 -3.00 8.54
CA LEU A 74 -6.62 -2.99 7.10
C LEU A 74 -5.55 -1.97 6.71
#